data_AF-A0A016S4E4-F1
#
_entry.id   AF-A0A016S4E4-F1
#
_cell.length_a   1.000
_cell.length_b   1.000
_cell.length_c   1.000
_cell.angle_alpha   90.00
_cell.angle_beta   90.00
_cell.angle_gamma   90.00
#
_symmetry.space_group_name_H-M   'P 1'
#
loop_
_entity.id
_entity.type
_entity.pdbx_description
1 polymer ?
#
loop_
_entity_poly.entity_id
_entity_poly.type
_entity_poly.pdbx_seq_one_letter_code
_entity_poly.pdbx_strand_id
1 'polypeptide(L)'
;METDLAAKVKLICGIFLSISIVSTVLACALWDFQEQTPANNALYISGLLLAFVLNSGIAYSLLAGTLQQRSSIFFPYIVCASIYTVVR
;
A
#
# COMPACT_ATOMS: atom_id res chain seq x y z
N MET A 1 5.80 26.77 6.11
CA MET A 1 4.49 26.10 6.01
C MET A 1 4.54 24.88 5.09
N GLU A 2 5.19 24.96 3.90
CA GLU A 2 5.39 23.79 3.01
C GLU A 2 6.26 22.66 3.58
N THR A 3 7.27 22.98 4.41
CA THR A 3 8.16 21.99 5.03
C THR A 3 7.44 21.09 6.04
N ASP A 4 6.41 21.60 6.72
CA ASP A 4 5.62 20.86 7.71
C ASP A 4 4.69 19.83 7.03
N LEU A 5 4.08 20.22 5.90
CA LEU A 5 3.22 19.33 5.12
C LEU A 5 4.02 18.17 4.52
N ALA A 6 5.19 18.45 3.94
CA ALA A 6 6.07 17.41 3.38
C ALA A 6 6.55 16.42 4.45
N ALA A 7 6.84 16.90 5.67
CA ALA A 7 7.22 16.05 6.79
C ALA A 7 6.06 15.15 7.24
N LYS A 8 4.84 15.70 7.33
CA LYS A 8 3.64 14.93 7.68
C LYS A 8 3.30 13.86 6.66
N VAL A 9 3.38 14.18 5.37
CA VAL A 9 3.14 13.19 4.29
C VAL A 9 4.18 12.08 4.32
N LYS A 10 5.47 12.41 4.51
CA LYS A 10 6.53 11.40 4.70
C LYS A 10 6.25 10.47 5.88
N LEU A 11 5.78 11.03 7.00
CA LEU A 11 5.42 10.27 8.19
C LEU A 11 4.24 9.34 7.93
N ILE A 12 3.18 9.83 7.28
CA ILE A 12 2.00 9.02 6.91
C ILE A 12 2.39 7.89 5.94
N CYS A 13 3.17 8.18 4.90
CA CYS A 13 3.69 7.16 3.99
C CYS A 13 4.54 6.12 4.71
N GLY A 14 5.40 6.55 5.63
CA GLY A 14 6.20 5.66 6.46
C GLY A 14 5.34 4.70 7.27
N ILE A 15 4.35 5.23 8.00
CA ILE A 15 3.40 4.40 8.78
C ILE A 15 2.65 3.42 7.89
N PHE A 16 2.14 3.88 6.75
CA PHE A 16 1.38 3.05 5.82
C PHE A 16 2.22 1.90 5.24
N LEU A 17 3.47 2.18 4.89
CA LEU A 17 4.43 1.16 4.44
C LEU A 17 4.77 0.18 5.58
N SER A 18 5.01 0.67 6.79
CA SER A 18 5.29 -0.19 7.94
C SER A 18 4.14 -1.14 8.24
N ILE A 19 2.90 -0.65 8.24
CA ILE A 19 1.70 -1.49 8.43
C ILE A 19 1.57 -2.51 7.29
N SER A 20 1.83 -2.10 6.05
CA SER A 20 1.79 -3.00 4.89
C SER A 20 2.81 -4.15 5.01
N ILE A 21 4.03 -3.87 5.49
CA ILE A 21 5.05 -4.89 5.75
C ILE A 21 4.60 -5.83 6.87
N VAL A 22 4.15 -5.30 8.01
CA VAL A 22 3.70 -6.11 9.14
C VAL A 22 2.51 -7.01 8.75
N SER A 23 1.54 -6.47 8.01
CA SER A 23 0.41 -7.24 7.49
C SER A 23 0.85 -8.35 6.54
N THR A 24 1.86 -8.09 5.70
CA THR A 24 2.43 -9.09 4.77
C THR A 24 3.08 -10.23 5.55
N VAL A 25 3.90 -9.91 6.55
CA VAL A 25 4.57 -10.92 7.40
C VAL A 25 3.54 -11.73 8.19
N LEU A 26 2.53 -11.08 8.76
CA LEU A 26 1.47 -11.74 9.50
C LEU A 26 0.64 -12.67 8.61
N ALA A 27 0.30 -12.23 7.41
CA ALA A 27 -0.44 -13.06 6.44
C ALA A 27 0.38 -14.28 6.02
N CYS A 28 1.70 -14.15 5.83
CA CYS A 28 2.57 -15.31 5.60
C CYS A 28 2.63 -16.24 6.82
N ALA A 29 2.70 -15.71 8.04
CA ALA A 29 2.79 -16.51 9.26
C ALA A 29 1.51 -17.30 9.56
N LEU A 30 0.34 -16.76 9.19
CA LEU A 30 -0.96 -17.39 9.38
C LEU A 30 -1.32 -18.40 8.28
N TRP A 31 -0.61 -18.38 7.15
CA TRP A 31 -0.88 -19.29 6.04
C TRP A 31 -0.16 -20.63 6.24
N ASP A 32 -0.93 -21.71 6.23
CA ASP A 32 -0.35 -23.06 6.28
C ASP A 32 0.13 -23.48 4.88
N PHE A 33 1.42 -23.30 4.62
CA PHE A 33 2.02 -23.67 3.34
C PHE A 33 2.12 -25.18 3.12
N GLN A 34 2.11 -26.00 4.18
CA GLN A 34 2.30 -27.45 4.08
C GLN A 34 1.00 -28.17 3.72
N GLU A 35 -0.14 -27.65 4.18
CA GLU A 35 -1.46 -28.23 3.91
C GLU A 35 -2.01 -27.85 2.52
N GLN A 36 -1.40 -26.86 1.86
CA GLN A 36 -1.89 -26.26 0.63
C GLN A 36 -1.16 -26.80 -0.62
N THR A 37 -1.88 -26.82 -1.75
CA THR A 37 -1.28 -27.22 -3.01
C THR A 37 -0.23 -26.21 -3.49
N PRO A 38 0.77 -26.62 -4.29
CA PRO A 38 1.77 -25.71 -4.84
C PRO A 38 1.15 -24.54 -5.64
N ALA A 39 0.04 -24.80 -6.33
CA ALA A 39 -0.70 -23.77 -7.06
C ALA A 39 -1.34 -22.74 -6.12
N ASN A 40 -1.98 -23.17 -5.03
CA ASN A 40 -2.56 -22.27 -4.04
C ASN A 40 -1.49 -21.42 -3.36
N ASN A 41 -0.35 -22.01 -3.00
CA ASN A 41 0.77 -21.29 -2.41
C ASN A 41 1.34 -20.23 -3.36
N ALA A 42 1.47 -20.56 -4.66
CA ALA A 42 1.91 -19.61 -5.68
C ALA A 42 0.91 -18.47 -5.86
N LEU A 43 -0.40 -18.75 -5.90
CA LEU A 43 -1.44 -17.73 -5.98
C LEU A 43 -1.44 -16.83 -4.74
N TYR A 44 -1.29 -17.42 -3.56
CA TYR A 44 -1.26 -16.69 -2.29
C TYR A 44 -0.09 -15.70 -2.24
N ILE A 45 1.13 -16.17 -2.50
CA ILE A 45 2.32 -15.30 -2.52
C ILE A 45 2.22 -14.24 -3.61
N SER A 46 1.72 -14.59 -4.80
CA SER A 46 1.55 -13.63 -5.90
C SER A 46 0.54 -12.54 -5.55
N GLY A 47 -0.58 -12.90 -4.92
CA GLY A 47 -1.59 -11.95 -4.44
C GLY A 47 -1.04 -11.04 -3.35
N LEU A 48 -0.26 -11.60 -2.42
CA LEU A 48 0.40 -10.84 -1.35
C LEU A 48 1.39 -9.82 -1.91
N LEU A 49 2.20 -10.24 -2.89
CA LEU A 49 3.20 -9.39 -3.53
C LEU A 49 2.54 -8.27 -4.34
N LEU A 50 1.45 -8.59 -5.06
CA LEU A 50 0.65 -7.59 -5.77
C LEU A 50 0.04 -6.57 -4.81
N ALA A 51 -0.56 -7.03 -3.71
CA ALA A 51 -1.12 -6.15 -2.68
C ALA A 51 -0.04 -5.25 -2.06
N PHE A 52 1.14 -5.79 -1.77
CA PHE A 52 2.26 -5.02 -1.25
C PHE A 52 2.76 -3.95 -2.23
N VAL A 53 2.88 -4.29 -3.52
CA VAL A 53 3.27 -3.36 -4.58
C VAL A 53 2.23 -2.26 -4.75
N LEU A 54 0.94 -2.60 -4.74
CA LEU A 54 -0.15 -1.61 -4.84
C LEU A 54 -0.11 -0.63 -3.66
N ASN A 55 -0.01 -1.12 -2.43
CA ASN A 55 0.09 -0.28 -1.23
C ASN A 55 1.34 0.62 -1.29
N SER A 56 2.48 0.08 -1.70
CA SER A 56 3.72 0.84 -1.86
C SER A 56 3.62 1.90 -2.97
N GLY A 57 2.95 1.57 -4.08
CA GLY A 57 2.68 2.49 -5.19
C GLY A 57 1.80 3.65 -4.76
N ILE A 58 0.74 3.40 -3.99
CA ILE A 58 -0.14 4.45 -3.45
C ILE A 58 0.65 5.40 -2.53
N ALA A 59 1.47 4.85 -1.62
CA ALA A 59 2.33 5.64 -0.75
C ALA A 59 3.35 6.47 -1.54
N TYR A 60 3.93 5.89 -2.61
CA TYR A 60 4.84 6.61 -3.50
C TYR A 60 4.13 7.74 -4.25
N SER A 61 2.94 7.49 -4.81
CA SER A 61 2.15 8.52 -5.49
C SER A 61 1.78 9.68 -4.56
N LEU A 62 1.45 9.40 -3.29
CA LEU A 62 1.19 10.44 -2.28
C LEU A 62 2.45 11.28 -2.01
N LEU A 63 3.60 10.63 -1.86
CA LEU A 63 4.88 11.30 -1.60
C LEU A 63 5.32 12.14 -2.80
N ALA A 64 5.29 11.56 -4.01
CA ALA A 64 5.68 12.22 -5.25
C ALA A 64 4.74 13.38 -5.59
N GLY A 65 3.43 13.20 -5.44
CA GLY A 65 2.43 14.26 -5.64
C GLY A 65 2.63 15.44 -4.70
N THR A 66 3.00 15.16 -3.44
CA THR A 66 3.28 16.21 -2.45
C THR A 66 4.58 16.96 -2.75
N LEU A 67 5.63 16.25 -3.16
CA LEU A 67 6.94 16.86 -3.47
C LEU A 67 6.94 17.65 -4.79
N GLN A 68 6.15 17.22 -5.79
CA GLN A 68 6.08 17.88 -7.10
C GLN A 68 4.93 18.90 -7.23
N GLN A 69 4.09 19.10 -6.19
CA GLN A 69 2.90 19.96 -6.22
C GLN A 69 1.97 19.70 -7.44
N ARG A 70 2.04 18.50 -8.05
CA ARG A 70 1.22 18.12 -9.19
C ARG A 70 0.02 17.31 -8.71
N SER A 71 -1.14 17.97 -8.67
CA SER A 71 -2.44 17.37 -8.36
C SER A 71 -2.76 16.12 -9.19
N SER A 72 -2.27 16.05 -10.43
CA SER A 72 -2.44 14.89 -11.33
C SER A 72 -1.82 13.59 -10.83
N ILE A 73 -0.82 13.62 -9.94
CA ILE A 73 -0.13 12.41 -9.43
C ILE A 73 -0.88 11.83 -8.21
N PHE A 74 -1.79 12.59 -7.61
CA PHE A 74 -2.68 12.11 -6.54
C PHE A 74 -3.85 11.26 -7.04
N PHE A 75 -4.07 11.20 -8.36
CA PHE A 75 -5.19 10.48 -8.96
C PHE A 75 -5.35 9.02 -8.47
N PRO A 76 -4.30 8.17 -8.40
CA PRO A 76 -4.42 6.83 -7.84
C PRO A 76 -4.84 6.80 -6.36
N TYR A 77 -4.39 7.78 -5.55
CA TYR A 77 -4.83 7.91 -4.15
C TYR A 77 -6.31 8.31 -4.06
N ILE A 78 -6.74 9.26 -4.90
CA ILE A 78 -8.14 9.70 -4.97
C ILE A 78 -9.04 8.55 -5.39
N VAL A 79 -8.65 7.76 -6.40
CA VAL A 79 -9.41 6.60 -6.87
C VAL A 79 -9.50 5.52 -5.79
N CYS A 80 -8.39 5.18 -5.11
CA CYS A 80 -8.44 4.22 -4.00
C CYS A 80 -9.31 4.72 -2.83
N ALA A 81 -9.20 6.00 -2.45
CA ALA A 81 -10.02 6.60 -1.40
C ALA A 81 -11.50 6.65 -1.77
N SER A 82 -11.82 6.97 -3.02
CA SER A 82 -13.21 7.02 -3.50
C SER A 82 -13.83 5.62 -3.62
N ILE A 83 -13.10 4.60 -4.08
CA ILE A 83 -13.56 3.21 -4.04
C ILE A 83 -13.83 2.77 -2.60
N TYR A 84 -12.91 3.04 -1.67
CA TYR A 84 -13.11 2.73 -0.24
C TYR A 84 -14.36 3.43 0.33
N THR A 85 -14.65 4.65 -0.10
CA THR A 85 -15.83 5.42 0.33
C THR A 85 -17.14 4.90 -0.27
N VAL A 86 -17.10 4.33 -1.49
CA VAL A 86 -18.29 3.78 -2.17
C VAL A 86 -18.61 2.35 -1.74
N VAL A 87 -17.59 1.56 -1.38
CA VAL A 87 -17.76 0.16 -0.94
C VAL A 87 -18.17 0.08 0.55
N ARG A 88 -18.03 1.18 1.30
CA ARG A 88 -18.48 1.31 2.69
C ARG A 88 -19.86 1.95 2.77
#